data_AF-A0A946YDE4-F1
#
_entry.id   AF-A0A946YDE4-F1
#
_cell.length_a   1.000
_cell.length_b   1.000
_cell.length_c   1.000
_cell.angle_alpha   90.00
_cell.angle_beta   90.00
_cell.angle_gamma   90.00
#
_symmetry.space_group_name_H-M   'P 1'
#
loop_
_entity.id
_entity.type
_entity.pdbx_description
1 polymer ?
#
loop_
_entity_poly.entity_id
_entity_poly.type
_entity_poly.pdbx_seq_one_letter_code
_entity_poly.pdbx_strand_id
1 'polypeptide(L)'
;MHPVLAQDCLLIGHFPLCRLLLMQDANYPWFILVPDRAEITEVHQLSTDDQQQLMHESVILSRVLEEVFRPDKLNLAALGNVVPQLHVHHVVRYRNDPAWPDPVWGRVPRREYTQRDLKAVQEKIVRQLGAIPDFTFAQ
;
A
#
# COMPACT_ATOMS: atom_id res chain seq x y z
N MET A 1 -13.92 4.89 5.13
CA MET A 1 -12.67 5.23 4.43
C MET A 1 -12.65 6.72 4.17
N HIS A 2 -11.52 7.38 4.40
CA HIS A 2 -11.35 8.81 4.20
C HIS A 2 -11.54 9.18 2.71
N PRO A 3 -12.23 10.30 2.38
CA PRO A 3 -12.55 10.66 0.99
C PRO A 3 -11.34 10.78 0.07
N VAL A 4 -10.23 11.35 0.56
CA VAL A 4 -8.99 11.49 -0.23
C VAL A 4 -8.40 10.13 -0.59
N LEU A 5 -8.35 9.17 0.34
CA LEU A 5 -7.87 7.81 0.04
C LEU A 5 -8.79 7.11 -0.97
N ALA A 6 -10.10 7.32 -0.87
CA ALA A 6 -11.06 6.75 -1.81
C ALA A 6 -10.96 7.37 -3.22
N GLN A 7 -10.54 8.63 -3.32
CA GLN A 7 -10.34 9.33 -4.59
C GLN A 7 -9.00 8.96 -5.24
N ASP A 8 -7.92 8.91 -4.45
CA ASP A 8 -6.56 8.78 -4.95
C ASP A 8 -6.10 7.33 -5.08
N CYS A 9 -6.85 6.36 -4.56
CA CYS A 9 -6.47 4.95 -4.58
C CYS A 9 -7.53 4.05 -5.17
N LEU A 10 -7.08 2.90 -5.67
CA LEU A 10 -7.93 1.77 -6.06
C LEU A 10 -7.93 0.74 -4.93
N LEU A 11 -9.09 0.23 -4.57
CA LEU A 11 -9.20 -0.86 -3.60
C LEU A 11 -8.78 -2.18 -4.28
N ILE A 12 -7.81 -2.89 -3.70
CA ILE A 12 -7.36 -4.20 -4.17
C ILE A 12 -8.09 -5.32 -3.42
N GLY A 13 -8.23 -5.17 -2.10
CA GLY A 13 -8.84 -6.19 -1.26
C GLY A 13 -8.68 -5.91 0.22
N HIS A 14 -8.86 -6.96 1.02
CA HIS A 14 -8.90 -6.89 2.47
C HIS A 14 -8.05 -8.01 3.06
N PHE A 15 -7.13 -7.62 3.94
CA PHE A 15 -6.58 -8.47 4.99
C PHE A 15 -7.55 -8.49 6.18
N PRO A 16 -7.32 -9.35 7.21
CA PRO A 16 -8.15 -9.39 8.41
C PRO A 16 -8.37 -8.03 9.10
N LEU A 17 -7.33 -7.19 9.18
CA LEU A 17 -7.38 -5.86 9.76
C LEU A 17 -7.42 -4.77 8.68
N CYS A 18 -6.56 -4.84 7.68
CA CYS A 18 -6.37 -3.73 6.74
C CYS A 18 -7.10 -3.90 5.41
N ARG A 19 -7.66 -2.80 4.91
CA ARG A 19 -7.90 -2.63 3.48
C ARG A 19 -6.56 -2.45 2.77
N LEU A 20 -6.35 -3.17 1.68
CA LEU A 20 -5.20 -2.98 0.79
C LEU A 20 -5.61 -2.10 -0.39
N LEU A 21 -4.96 -0.95 -0.51
CA LEU A 21 -5.16 0.01 -1.59
C LEU A 21 -3.93 0.07 -2.49
N LEU A 22 -4.14 0.42 -3.76
CA LEU A 22 -3.12 0.81 -4.72
C LEU A 22 -3.23 2.32 -4.98
N MET A 23 -2.18 3.08 -4.69
CA MET A 23 -2.12 4.51 -5.00
C MET A 23 -2.13 4.71 -6.51
N GLN A 24 -2.95 5.64 -7.01
CA GLN A 24 -3.02 6.00 -8.44
C GLN A 24 -1.86 6.92 -8.87
N ASP A 25 -0.64 6.49 -8.57
CA ASP A 25 0.60 7.05 -9.09
C ASP A 25 1.43 5.95 -9.73
N ALA A 26 1.49 5.95 -11.06
CA ALA A 26 2.21 4.99 -11.87
C ALA A 26 3.73 5.21 -11.87
N ASN A 27 4.25 6.22 -11.19
CA ASN A 27 5.70 6.39 -11.04
C ASN A 27 6.32 5.24 -10.22
N TYR A 28 5.56 4.64 -9.29
CA TYR A 28 6.03 3.60 -8.39
C TYR A 28 4.92 2.56 -8.14
N PRO A 29 5.23 1.25 -8.03
CA PRO A 29 4.28 0.32 -7.41
C PRO A 29 4.12 0.70 -5.92
N TRP A 30 2.97 1.30 -5.59
CA TRP A 30 2.73 1.92 -4.29
C TRP A 30 1.42 1.44 -3.69
N PHE A 31 1.55 0.64 -2.63
CA PHE A 31 0.45 0.06 -1.90
C PHE A 31 0.26 0.73 -0.54
N ILE A 32 -0.96 0.70 -0.03
CA ILE A 32 -1.30 1.33 1.26
C ILE A 32 -2.18 0.37 2.05
N LEU A 33 -1.78 0.09 3.28
CA LEU A 33 -2.62 -0.60 4.26
C LEU A 33 -3.39 0.43 5.07
N VAL A 34 -4.70 0.24 5.20
CA VAL A 34 -5.59 1.09 5.99
C VAL A 34 -6.34 0.20 6.99
N PRO A 35 -5.96 0.21 8.29
CA PRO A 35 -6.69 -0.55 9.32
C PRO A 35 -8.17 -0.19 9.33
N ASP A 36 -9.05 -1.20 9.37
CA ASP A 36 -10.49 -1.02 9.45
C ASP A 36 -10.92 -0.81 10.92
N ARG A 37 -10.48 0.31 11.47
CA ARG A 37 -10.80 0.80 12.81
C ARG A 37 -11.24 2.26 12.71
N ALA A 38 -12.33 2.59 13.39
CA ALA A 38 -12.84 3.96 13.41
C ALA A 38 -11.93 4.86 14.26
N GLU A 39 -11.79 6.12 13.84
CA GLU A 39 -11.14 7.18 14.63
C GLU A 39 -9.67 6.94 15.01
N ILE A 40 -8.97 6.05 14.29
CA ILE A 40 -7.53 5.82 14.45
C ILE A 40 -6.76 6.73 13.51
N THR A 41 -5.86 7.54 14.08
CA THR A 41 -4.93 8.41 13.36
C THR A 41 -3.49 7.94 13.48
N GLU A 42 -3.15 7.23 14.56
CA GLU A 42 -1.79 6.81 14.88
C GLU A 42 -1.71 5.33 15.24
N VAL A 43 -0.58 4.68 14.96
CA VAL A 43 -0.39 3.24 15.26
C VAL A 43 -0.55 2.95 16.75
N HIS A 44 -0.10 3.84 17.63
CA HIS A 44 -0.17 3.62 19.09
C HIS A 44 -1.60 3.69 19.66
N GLN A 45 -2.58 4.15 18.88
CA GLN A 45 -3.99 4.20 19.28
C GLN A 45 -4.71 2.86 19.01
N LEU A 46 -4.11 1.98 18.20
CA LEU A 46 -4.60 0.62 18.00
C LEU A 46 -4.43 -0.21 19.28
N SER A 47 -5.30 -1.20 19.46
CA SER A 47 -5.10 -2.22 20.49
C SER A 47 -3.78 -2.97 20.26
N THR A 48 -3.20 -3.57 21.29
CA THR A 48 -1.95 -4.35 21.15
C THR A 48 -2.08 -5.45 20.10
N ASP A 49 -3.24 -6.13 20.05
CA ASP A 49 -3.51 -7.17 19.06
C ASP A 49 -3.58 -6.59 17.64
N ASP A 50 -4.24 -5.45 17.46
CA ASP A 50 -4.32 -4.78 16.16
C ASP A 50 -2.95 -4.22 15.71
N GLN A 51 -2.09 -3.77 16.63
CA GLN A 51 -0.72 -3.35 16.30
C GLN A 51 0.10 -4.54 15.77
N GLN A 52 -0.01 -5.69 16.43
CA GLN A 52 0.66 -6.92 16.00
C GLN A 52 0.13 -7.41 14.65
N GLN A 53 -1.20 -7.35 14.46
CA GLN A 53 -1.84 -7.74 13.21
C GLN A 53 -1.46 -6.80 12.06
N LEU A 54 -1.41 -5.48 12.29
CA LEU A 54 -0.95 -4.51 11.30
C LEU A 54 0.50 -4.82 10.87
N MET A 55 1.38 -5.10 11.84
CA MET A 55 2.77 -5.47 11.52
C MET A 55 2.83 -6.79 10.74
N HIS A 56 2.03 -7.78 11.13
CA HIS A 56 1.95 -9.06 10.44
C HIS A 56 1.53 -8.90 8.97
N GLU A 57 0.48 -8.13 8.72
CA GLU A 57 -0.02 -7.83 7.37
C GLU A 57 0.99 -7.00 6.56
N SER A 58 1.66 -6.03 7.17
CA SER A 58 2.73 -5.24 6.56
C SER A 58 3.91 -6.12 6.12
N VAL A 59 4.29 -7.10 6.93
CA VAL A 59 5.35 -8.07 6.59
C VAL A 59 4.92 -8.98 5.44
N ILE A 60 3.69 -9.49 5.46
CA ILE A 60 3.15 -10.32 4.36
C ILE A 60 3.17 -9.53 3.06
N LEU A 61 2.60 -8.32 3.06
CA LEU A 61 2.57 -7.46 1.89
C LEU A 61 3.99 -7.17 1.38
N SER A 62 4.92 -6.82 2.28
CA SER A 62 6.31 -6.54 1.91
C SER A 62 6.98 -7.72 1.21
N ARG A 63 6.79 -8.96 1.71
CA ARG A 63 7.32 -10.17 1.07
C ARG A 63 6.73 -10.41 -0.31
N VAL A 64 5.42 -10.23 -0.46
CA VAL A 64 4.75 -10.32 -1.77
C VAL A 64 5.32 -9.29 -2.74
N LEU A 65 5.50 -8.04 -2.29
CA LEU A 65 6.05 -6.98 -3.14
C LEU A 65 7.50 -7.26 -3.53
N GLU A 66 8.32 -7.78 -2.63
CA GLU A 66 9.69 -8.19 -2.94
C GLU A 66 9.76 -9.29 -3.99
N GLU A 67 8.93 -10.34 -3.86
CA GLU A 67 8.91 -11.46 -4.80
C GLU A 67 8.44 -11.02 -6.20
N VAL A 68 7.38 -10.21 -6.25
CA VAL A 68 6.70 -9.81 -7.49
C VAL A 68 7.45 -8.72 -8.24
N PHE A 69 7.94 -7.72 -7.52
CA PHE A 69 8.52 -6.52 -8.13
C PHE A 69 10.04 -6.50 -8.10
N ARG A 70 10.69 -7.31 -7.25
CA ARG A 70 12.15 -7.35 -7.07
C ARG A 70 12.76 -5.94 -6.93
N PRO A 71 12.29 -5.13 -5.96
CA PRO A 71 12.81 -3.78 -5.75
C PRO A 71 14.28 -3.79 -5.36
N ASP A 72 14.96 -2.67 -5.60
CA ASP A 72 16.23 -2.38 -4.94
C ASP A 72 16.02 -2.10 -3.44
N LYS A 73 14.86 -1.53 -3.08
CA LYS A 73 14.47 -1.24 -1.68
C LYS A 73 12.95 -1.11 -1.52
N LEU A 74 12.42 -1.51 -0.37
CA LEU A 74 11.09 -1.11 0.08
C LEU A 74 11.14 0.11 1.00
N ASN A 75 10.20 1.06 0.82
CA ASN A 75 9.95 2.14 1.78
C ASN A 75 8.61 1.91 2.47
N LEU A 76 8.64 2.01 3.81
CA LEU A 76 7.49 1.85 4.69
C LEU A 76 7.34 3.12 5.52
N ALA A 77 6.13 3.67 5.60
CA ALA A 77 5.88 4.83 6.47
C ALA A 77 4.40 4.97 6.82
N ALA A 78 4.12 5.32 8.08
CA ALA A 78 2.88 5.96 8.52
C ALA A 78 3.19 7.45 8.72
N LEU A 79 2.60 8.33 7.91
CA LEU A 79 2.81 9.78 7.97
C LEU A 79 1.55 10.50 8.44
N GLY A 80 0.55 10.64 7.57
CA GLY A 80 -0.77 11.14 7.97
C GLY A 80 -0.93 12.66 8.11
N ASN A 81 0.08 13.48 7.77
CA ASN A 81 0.01 14.94 7.94
C ASN A 81 -1.16 15.63 7.22
N VAL A 82 -1.61 15.09 6.08
CA VAL A 82 -2.72 15.65 5.27
C VAL A 82 -4.00 14.83 5.44
N VAL A 83 -3.88 13.50 5.50
CA VAL A 83 -5.01 12.59 5.71
C VAL A 83 -4.88 11.97 7.10
N PRO A 84 -5.74 12.33 8.05
CA PRO A 84 -5.58 11.92 9.45
C PRO A 84 -5.90 10.46 9.69
N GLN A 85 -6.70 9.80 8.84
CA GLN A 85 -6.98 8.36 8.98
C GLN A 85 -5.67 7.57 8.88
N LEU A 86 -5.38 6.71 9.86
CA LEU A 86 -4.17 5.89 9.85
C LEU A 86 -4.06 5.06 8.56
N HIS A 87 -2.91 5.17 7.92
CA HIS A 87 -2.56 4.41 6.73
C HIS A 87 -1.04 4.21 6.65
N VAL A 88 -0.62 3.04 6.17
CA VAL A 88 0.79 2.65 6.08
C VAL A 88 1.18 2.42 4.62
N HIS A 89 2.06 3.26 4.11
CA HIS A 89 2.57 3.18 2.75
C HIS A 89 3.59 2.05 2.61
N HIS A 90 3.53 1.34 1.49
CA HIS A 90 4.46 0.30 1.05
C HIS A 90 4.86 0.61 -0.39
N VAL A 91 6.05 1.17 -0.57
CA VAL A 91 6.51 1.66 -1.88
C VAL A 91 7.69 0.82 -2.38
N VAL A 92 7.52 0.26 -3.57
CA VAL A 92 8.58 -0.44 -4.33
C VAL A 92 9.50 0.61 -4.94
N ARG A 93 10.79 0.59 -4.58
CA ARG A 93 11.80 1.54 -5.05
C ARG A 93 12.84 0.86 -5.94
N TYR A 94 13.29 1.60 -6.94
CA TYR A 94 14.36 1.21 -7.85
C TYR A 94 15.40 2.33 -7.95
N ARG A 95 16.66 2.01 -8.18
CA ARG A 95 17.74 3.01 -8.35
C ARG A 95 17.51 3.95 -9.54
N ASN A 96 16.68 3.56 -10.48
CA ASN A 96 16.29 4.33 -11.65
C ASN A 96 14.89 4.95 -11.54
N ASP A 97 14.23 4.87 -10.38
CA ASP A 97 12.93 5.52 -10.19
C ASP A 97 13.08 7.05 -10.09
N PRO A 98 12.03 7.83 -10.45
CA PRO A 98 12.13 9.29 -10.56
C PRO A 98 12.49 10.03 -9.26
N ALA A 99 12.39 9.39 -8.10
CA ALA A 99 12.68 10.00 -6.81
C ALA A 99 13.96 9.45 -6.17
N TRP A 100 14.63 8.44 -6.71
CA TRP A 100 15.80 7.85 -6.06
C TRP A 100 16.97 8.86 -5.96
N PRO A 101 17.65 8.98 -4.79
CA PRO A 101 17.49 8.23 -3.52
C PRO A 101 16.54 8.89 -2.51
N ASP A 102 15.88 9.99 -2.88
CA ASP A 102 14.98 10.76 -2.05
C ASP A 102 13.66 10.01 -1.73
N PRO A 103 12.90 10.46 -0.71
CA PRO A 103 11.54 10.01 -0.48
C PRO A 103 10.60 10.34 -1.66
N VAL A 104 9.59 9.49 -1.92
CA VAL A 104 8.66 9.67 -3.05
C VAL A 104 7.64 10.80 -2.83
N TRP A 105 7.30 11.11 -1.58
CA TRP A 105 6.20 12.01 -1.23
C TRP A 105 6.46 13.44 -1.73
N GLY A 106 5.69 13.89 -2.72
CA GLY A 106 5.77 15.24 -3.28
C GLY A 106 7.00 15.51 -4.15
N ARG A 107 7.81 14.49 -4.47
CA ARG A 107 9.07 14.68 -5.21
C ARG A 107 8.86 14.99 -6.69
N VAL A 108 7.88 14.32 -7.29
CA VAL A 108 7.47 14.46 -8.70
C VAL A 108 5.94 14.44 -8.80
N PRO A 109 5.35 15.05 -9.83
CA PRO A 109 3.90 14.95 -10.07
C PRO A 109 3.46 13.49 -10.27
N ARG A 110 2.25 13.15 -9.80
CA ARG A 110 1.69 11.82 -10.03
C ARG A 110 1.62 11.53 -11.53
N ARG A 111 1.92 10.30 -11.91
CA ARG A 111 1.69 9.80 -13.27
C ARG A 111 0.46 8.92 -13.28
N GLU A 112 -0.45 9.13 -14.22
CA GLU A 112 -1.62 8.25 -14.34
C GLU A 112 -1.23 6.88 -14.89
N TYR A 113 -1.90 5.84 -14.39
CA TYR A 113 -1.75 4.51 -14.97
C TYR A 113 -2.40 4.47 -16.35
N THR A 114 -1.70 3.91 -17.33
CA THR A 114 -2.38 3.40 -18.53
C THR A 114 -3.17 2.14 -18.15
N GLN A 115 -4.22 1.80 -18.91
CA GLN A 115 -4.96 0.55 -18.68
C GLN A 115 -4.04 -0.68 -18.71
N ARG A 116 -3.02 -0.66 -19.57
CA ARG A 116 -2.03 -1.73 -19.68
C ARG A 116 -1.17 -1.85 -18.43
N ASP A 117 -0.65 -0.73 -17.94
CA ASP A 117 0.23 -0.73 -16.77
C ASP A 117 -0.52 -1.12 -15.50
N LEU A 118 -1.75 -0.62 -15.34
CA LEU A 118 -2.61 -0.99 -14.22
C LEU A 118 -2.90 -2.49 -14.22
N LYS A 119 -3.31 -3.04 -15.37
CA LYS A 119 -3.58 -4.47 -15.51
C LYS A 119 -2.33 -5.30 -15.20
N ALA A 120 -1.16 -4.88 -15.68
CA ALA A 120 0.10 -5.58 -15.40
C ALA A 120 0.46 -5.58 -13.90
N VAL A 121 0.17 -4.49 -13.18
CA VAL A 121 0.33 -4.43 -11.71
C VAL A 121 -0.66 -5.36 -11.01
N GLN A 122 -1.93 -5.34 -11.42
CA GLN A 122 -2.98 -6.19 -10.84
C GLN A 122 -2.70 -7.69 -11.05
N GLU A 123 -2.35 -8.10 -12.27
CA GLU A 123 -2.05 -9.51 -12.59
C GLU A 123 -0.86 -10.04 -11.75
N LYS A 124 0.16 -9.19 -11.57
CA LYS A 124 1.34 -9.48 -10.77
C LYS A 124 1.01 -9.78 -9.31
N ILE A 125 0.13 -8.98 -8.69
CA ILE A 125 -0.22 -9.15 -7.27
C ILE A 125 -1.30 -10.21 -7.06
N VAL A 126 -2.25 -10.39 -7.99
CA VAL A 126 -3.38 -11.32 -7.84
C VAL A 126 -2.89 -12.74 -7.58
N ARG A 127 -1.86 -13.18 -8.31
CA ARG A 127 -1.32 -14.53 -8.15
C ARG A 127 -0.78 -14.80 -6.76
N GLN A 128 -0.03 -13.84 -6.19
CA GLN A 128 0.62 -14.03 -4.90
C GLN A 128 -0.31 -13.76 -3.73
N LEU A 129 -1.13 -12.71 -3.82
CA LEU A 129 -2.12 -12.40 -2.79
C LEU A 129 -3.20 -13.48 -2.70
N GLY A 130 -3.57 -14.13 -3.82
CA GLY A 130 -4.53 -15.24 -3.81
C GLY A 130 -4.03 -16.51 -3.12
N ALA A 131 -2.73 -16.61 -2.82
CA ALA A 131 -2.17 -17.70 -2.02
C ALA A 131 -2.13 -17.39 -0.51
N ILE A 132 -2.48 -16.16 -0.11
CA ILE A 132 -2.52 -15.75 1.29
C ILE A 132 -3.88 -16.16 1.89
N PRO A 133 -3.92 -17.06 2.90
CA PRO A 133 -5.15 -17.70 3.37
C PRO A 133 -6.28 -16.75 3.78
N ASP A 134 -5.94 -15.58 4.32
CA ASP A 134 -6.90 -14.63 4.88
C ASP A 134 -7.02 -13.33 4.07
N PHE A 135 -6.49 -13.30 2.85
CA PHE A 135 -6.67 -12.17 1.95
C PHE A 135 -7.88 -12.36 1.04
N THR A 136 -8.73 -11.35 0.93
CA THR A 136 -9.91 -11.35 0.06
C THR A 136 -9.83 -10.21 -0.95
N PHE A 137 -9.95 -10.52 -2.25
CA PHE A 137 -10.00 -9.47 -3.27
C PHE A 137 -11.32 -8.69 -3.19
N ALA A 138 -11.26 -7.40 -3.50
CA ALA A 138 -12.46 -6.60 -3.68
C ALA A 138 -13.24 -7.07 -4.92
N GLN A 139 -14.57 -7.04 -4.82
CA GLN A 139 -15.49 -7.40 -5.91
C GLN A 139 -15.56 -6.30 -6.97
#